data_AF-A0A7U4P9D2-F1
#
_entry.id   AF-A0A7U4P9D2-F1
#
_cell.length_a   1.000
_cell.length_b   1.000
_cell.length_c   1.000
_cell.angle_alpha   90.00
_cell.angle_beta   90.00
_cell.angle_gamma   90.00
#
_symmetry.space_group_name_H-M   'P 1'
#
loop_
_entity.id
_entity.type
_entity.pdbx_description
1 polymer ?
#
loop_
_entity_poly.entity_id
_entity_poly.type
_entity_poly.pdbx_seq_one_letter_code
_entity_poly.pdbx_strand_id
1 'polypeptide(L)'
;MINVDAFVASARSGARVVVGDGGRGPTASVARLGMKERLFAFLAHVPLLKHCDAVRRYAEQARTENRRALEVFVLALSKRYGAEGARAAFDYGARRDGAPLDRRLVRNMVSIAEHFHGTGDAKPLVRQIVFRSWECRGLDHPGHASLTIKNQADADAGRHVYEHVSWWPNQRLSGKGFDRVEPMTLSGYRIDKRSEISNATEQRLRQGDAARRKILADGYKYASRDELRDARFFPKAGQKLDKEEEWGLSARKVYFPAIGFNRDKRDAAGRDTFVLFGLNEAAMLRDARTVKEAAATGKLRYQMISTEENCASIALRVLRSGGAEHFVPYAAAWVSEDPNRAHAYAQAVQSRIDTLNQQRADVARCCDRLGGSASVQQAWRAFSTAGATSAGRAAHAQRQARLDDHAREVERIGAYFAELSAARSGKHRDRADADLADAMKRCAPSARDDVAALTRKARVFVETLGRHLGAPPQDDRGALRILAAHAMVGQIEAFMSIAIDADSNPMIQTSDGAPER
;
A
#
# COMPACT_ATOMS: atom_id res chain seq x y z
N MET A 1 -22.73 -14.25 2.37
CA MET A 1 -22.23 -13.07 3.11
C MET A 1 -22.04 -11.92 2.12
N ILE A 2 -22.56 -10.73 2.44
CA ILE A 2 -22.64 -9.59 1.51
C ILE A 2 -21.26 -8.90 1.36
N ASN A 3 -20.88 -8.53 0.13
CA ASN A 3 -19.69 -7.70 -0.14
C ASN A 3 -20.02 -6.20 0.01
N VAL A 4 -19.05 -5.39 0.44
CA VAL A 4 -19.09 -3.91 0.48
C VAL A 4 -19.66 -3.31 -0.81
N ASP A 5 -19.29 -3.85 -1.98
CA ASP A 5 -19.74 -3.33 -3.27
C ASP A 5 -21.26 -3.39 -3.45
N ALA A 6 -21.93 -4.39 -2.85
CA ALA A 6 -23.40 -4.51 -2.89
C ALA A 6 -24.10 -3.41 -2.06
N PHE A 7 -23.50 -3.02 -0.93
CA PHE A 7 -23.96 -1.88 -0.14
C PHE A 7 -23.72 -0.56 -0.88
N VAL A 8 -22.55 -0.39 -1.50
CA VAL A 8 -22.23 0.79 -2.31
C VAL A 8 -23.21 0.92 -3.47
N ALA A 9 -23.49 -0.17 -4.20
CA ALA A 9 -24.43 -0.20 -5.30
C ALA A 9 -25.86 0.16 -4.84
N SER A 10 -26.34 -0.44 -3.75
CA SER A 10 -27.67 -0.15 -3.19
C SER A 10 -27.78 1.32 -2.74
N ALA A 11 -26.74 1.85 -2.11
CA ALA A 11 -26.72 3.23 -1.62
C ALA A 11 -26.63 4.29 -2.74
N ARG A 12 -26.33 3.93 -4.00
CA ARG A 12 -26.25 4.90 -5.12
C ARG A 12 -27.55 5.66 -5.34
N SER A 13 -28.69 5.02 -5.08
CA SER A 13 -30.02 5.61 -5.17
C SER A 13 -30.24 6.79 -4.20
N GLY A 14 -29.41 6.92 -3.16
CA GLY A 14 -29.60 7.90 -2.09
C GLY A 14 -30.66 7.50 -1.06
N ALA A 15 -31.45 6.47 -1.34
CA ALA A 15 -32.44 5.91 -0.43
C ALA A 15 -31.79 5.00 0.64
N ARG A 16 -32.56 4.69 1.68
CA ARG A 16 -32.14 3.84 2.80
C ARG A 16 -31.81 2.42 2.32
N VAL A 17 -30.63 1.93 2.70
CA VAL A 17 -30.26 0.52 2.51
C VAL A 17 -30.83 -0.33 3.64
N VAL A 18 -31.41 -1.48 3.29
CA VAL A 18 -31.92 -2.50 4.22
C VAL A 18 -31.27 -3.85 3.92
N VAL A 19 -31.23 -4.73 4.92
CA VAL A 19 -30.75 -6.10 4.77
C VAL A 19 -31.91 -7.05 5.01
N GLY A 20 -32.22 -7.85 3.99
CA GLY A 20 -33.19 -8.94 4.08
C GLY A 20 -32.51 -10.31 4.11
N ASP A 21 -33.23 -11.33 4.57
CA ASP A 21 -32.80 -12.73 4.53
C ASP A 21 -33.27 -13.37 3.23
N GLY A 22 -32.38 -13.47 2.24
CA GLY A 22 -32.67 -14.19 0.99
C GLY A 22 -32.36 -15.68 1.13
N GLY A 23 -32.89 -16.50 0.21
CA GLY A 23 -32.67 -17.95 0.20
C GLY A 23 -31.20 -18.39 0.00
N ARG A 24 -30.27 -17.46 -0.25
CA ARG A 24 -28.81 -17.69 -0.31
C ARG A 24 -28.02 -16.92 0.76
N GLY A 25 -28.70 -16.44 1.81
CA GLY A 25 -28.14 -15.61 2.89
C GLY A 25 -28.55 -14.13 2.81
N PRO A 26 -27.99 -13.27 3.67
CA PRO A 26 -28.39 -11.87 3.74
C PRO A 26 -28.11 -11.15 2.42
N THR A 27 -29.01 -10.25 2.01
CA THR A 27 -28.89 -9.42 0.79
C THR A 27 -29.15 -7.94 1.10
N ALA A 28 -28.29 -7.05 0.61
CA ALA A 28 -28.49 -5.60 0.70
C ALA A 28 -29.39 -5.13 -0.44
N SER A 29 -30.41 -4.33 -0.12
CA SER A 29 -31.33 -3.75 -1.10
C SER A 29 -31.76 -2.35 -0.71
N VAL A 30 -32.39 -1.64 -1.64
CA VAL A 30 -32.99 -0.33 -1.39
C VAL A 30 -34.36 -0.51 -0.74
N ALA A 31 -34.64 0.22 0.34
CA ALA A 31 -35.97 0.23 0.93
C ALA A 31 -37.00 0.83 -0.03
N ARG A 32 -38.19 0.23 -0.14
CA ARG A 32 -39.30 0.77 -0.98
C ARG A 32 -39.74 2.18 -0.58
N LEU A 33 -39.57 2.55 0.68
CA LEU A 33 -39.96 3.84 1.24
C LEU A 33 -38.88 4.32 2.21
N GLY A 34 -38.55 5.62 2.19
CA GLY A 34 -37.68 6.24 3.19
C GLY A 34 -38.37 6.36 4.56
N MET A 35 -37.64 6.87 5.57
CA MET A 35 -38.18 6.94 6.94
C MET A 35 -39.38 7.88 7.04
N LYS A 36 -39.32 9.04 6.37
CA LYS A 36 -40.41 10.02 6.34
C LYS A 36 -41.61 9.45 5.61
N GLU A 37 -41.40 8.83 4.45
CA GLU A 37 -42.43 8.23 3.62
C GLU A 37 -43.09 7.03 4.30
N ARG A 38 -42.34 6.21 5.04
CA ARG A 38 -42.89 5.14 5.90
C ARG A 38 -43.74 5.72 7.04
N LEU A 39 -43.30 6.81 7.66
CA LEU A 39 -44.05 7.47 8.74
C LEU A 39 -45.32 8.13 8.20
N PHE A 40 -45.25 8.81 7.05
CA PHE A 40 -46.41 9.38 6.37
C PHE A 40 -47.40 8.32 5.91
N ALA A 41 -46.92 7.24 5.28
CA ALA A 41 -47.76 6.11 4.89
C ALA A 41 -48.45 5.47 6.10
N PHE A 42 -47.76 5.37 7.24
CA PHE A 42 -48.36 4.88 8.48
C PHE A 42 -49.39 5.87 9.05
N LEU A 43 -49.03 7.16 9.19
CA LEU A 43 -49.91 8.21 9.71
C LEU A 43 -51.16 8.42 8.84
N ALA A 44 -51.07 8.17 7.53
CA ALA A 44 -52.21 8.21 6.62
C ALA A 44 -53.28 7.15 6.93
N HIS A 45 -52.93 6.09 7.66
CA HIS A 45 -53.83 4.98 8.00
C HIS A 45 -54.09 4.86 9.51
N VAL A 46 -53.52 5.74 10.34
CA VAL A 46 -53.78 5.80 11.78
C VAL A 46 -54.74 6.96 12.05
N PRO A 47 -56.03 6.68 12.33
CA PRO A 47 -57.07 7.71 12.35
C PRO A 47 -56.93 8.73 13.51
N LEU A 48 -56.08 8.48 14.52
CA LEU A 48 -55.85 9.41 15.64
C LEU A 48 -54.39 9.37 16.13
N LEU A 49 -53.76 10.55 16.26
CA LEU A 49 -52.45 10.79 16.90
C LEU A 49 -52.36 10.33 18.38
N LYS A 50 -53.46 9.81 18.95
CA LYS A 50 -53.58 9.32 20.33
C LYS A 50 -52.93 7.95 20.56
N HIS A 51 -52.58 7.22 19.50
CA HIS A 51 -51.89 5.91 19.58
C HIS A 51 -50.36 6.04 19.50
N CYS A 52 -49.77 6.80 20.43
CA CYS A 52 -48.32 7.01 20.51
C CYS A 52 -47.51 5.71 20.53
N ASP A 53 -48.06 4.62 21.08
CA ASP A 53 -47.40 3.32 21.14
C ASP A 53 -47.25 2.63 19.78
N ALA A 54 -48.16 2.89 18.83
CA ALA A 54 -48.10 2.33 17.49
C ALA A 54 -47.02 3.04 16.66
N VAL A 55 -46.95 4.38 16.77
CA VAL A 55 -45.87 5.19 16.19
C VAL A 55 -44.52 4.82 16.81
N ARG A 56 -44.47 4.61 18.13
CA ARG A 56 -43.25 4.17 18.86
C ARG A 56 -42.76 2.82 18.36
N ARG A 57 -43.61 1.79 18.33
CA ARG A 57 -43.25 0.45 17.83
C ARG A 57 -42.72 0.48 16.40
N TYR A 58 -43.31 1.30 15.54
CA TYR A 58 -42.87 1.43 14.15
C TYR A 58 -41.53 2.16 14.01
N ALA A 59 -41.31 3.22 14.81
CA ALA A 59 -40.02 3.89 14.88
C ALA A 59 -38.92 2.97 15.43
N GLU A 60 -39.24 2.15 16.43
CA GLU A 60 -38.36 1.11 16.98
C GLU A 60 -38.02 0.04 15.94
N GLN A 61 -38.99 -0.45 15.18
CA GLN A 61 -38.76 -1.41 14.10
C GLN A 61 -37.80 -0.84 13.04
N ALA A 62 -38.01 0.42 12.61
CA ALA A 62 -37.12 1.07 11.66
C ALA A 62 -35.70 1.28 12.22
N ARG A 63 -35.57 1.61 13.52
CA ARG A 63 -34.27 1.67 14.18
C ARG A 63 -33.58 0.31 14.22
N THR A 64 -34.31 -0.77 14.52
CA THR A 64 -33.78 -2.14 14.51
C THR A 64 -33.31 -2.56 13.12
N GLU A 65 -34.08 -2.27 12.06
CA GLU A 65 -33.67 -2.50 10.67
C GLU A 65 -32.37 -1.75 10.32
N ASN A 66 -32.28 -0.47 10.72
CA ASN A 66 -31.10 0.35 10.47
C ASN A 66 -29.86 -0.18 11.21
N ARG A 67 -30.01 -0.61 12.46
CA ARG A 67 -28.93 -1.25 13.24
C ARG A 67 -28.47 -2.54 12.57
N ARG A 68 -29.41 -3.40 12.18
CA ARG A 68 -29.10 -4.64 11.46
C ARG A 68 -28.33 -4.37 10.16
N ALA A 69 -28.77 -3.38 9.38
CA ALA A 69 -28.08 -3.00 8.15
C ALA A 69 -26.65 -2.48 8.42
N LEU A 70 -26.48 -1.66 9.46
CA LEU A 70 -25.19 -1.15 9.91
C LEU A 70 -24.25 -2.29 10.35
N GLU A 71 -24.72 -3.23 11.17
CA GLU A 71 -23.94 -4.37 11.65
C GLU A 71 -23.42 -5.23 10.49
N VAL A 72 -24.31 -5.60 9.56
CA VAL A 72 -23.94 -6.43 8.41
C VAL A 72 -22.98 -5.69 7.47
N PHE A 73 -23.16 -4.37 7.32
CA PHE A 73 -22.24 -3.54 6.56
C PHE A 73 -20.86 -3.46 7.22
N VAL A 74 -20.79 -3.32 8.54
CA VAL A 74 -19.54 -3.29 9.31
C VAL A 74 -18.82 -4.64 9.25
N LEU A 75 -19.55 -5.76 9.27
CA LEU A 75 -18.97 -7.09 9.02
C LEU A 75 -18.35 -7.18 7.61
N ALA A 76 -19.04 -6.66 6.59
CA ALA A 76 -18.51 -6.59 5.23
C ALA A 76 -17.23 -5.73 5.16
N LEU A 77 -17.24 -4.57 5.83
CA LEU A 77 -16.05 -3.72 5.96
C LEU A 77 -14.92 -4.44 6.70
N SER A 78 -15.21 -5.24 7.74
CA SER A 78 -14.20 -5.98 8.50
C SER A 78 -13.55 -7.05 7.65
N LYS A 79 -14.33 -7.72 6.80
CA LYS A 79 -13.79 -8.72 5.86
C LYS A 79 -12.88 -8.08 4.81
N ARG A 80 -13.23 -6.90 4.30
CA ARG A 80 -12.47 -6.22 3.23
C ARG A 80 -11.28 -5.42 3.74
N TYR A 81 -11.47 -4.65 4.80
CA TYR A 81 -10.52 -3.66 5.32
C TYR A 81 -9.95 -4.03 6.70
N GLY A 82 -10.28 -5.21 7.22
CA GLY A 82 -9.83 -5.67 8.52
C GLY A 82 -10.58 -5.03 9.70
N ALA A 83 -10.39 -5.61 10.88
CA ALA A 83 -11.10 -5.23 12.10
C ALA A 83 -10.86 -3.76 12.49
N GLU A 84 -9.64 -3.24 12.29
CA GLU A 84 -9.32 -1.86 12.66
C GLU A 84 -10.10 -0.83 11.84
N GLY A 85 -10.22 -1.04 10.52
CA GLY A 85 -10.95 -0.15 9.63
C GLY A 85 -12.46 -0.24 9.85
N ALA A 86 -12.97 -1.45 10.03
CA ALA A 86 -14.38 -1.68 10.34
C ALA A 86 -14.80 -1.07 11.68
N ARG A 87 -13.98 -1.21 12.73
CA ARG A 87 -14.24 -0.59 14.03
C ARG A 87 -14.30 0.93 13.92
N ALA A 88 -13.35 1.56 13.21
CA ALA A 88 -13.37 3.01 13.02
C ALA A 88 -14.60 3.49 12.22
N ALA A 89 -14.98 2.73 11.19
CA ALA A 89 -16.19 3.01 10.42
C ALA A 89 -17.46 2.84 11.27
N PHE A 90 -17.51 1.80 12.11
CA PHE A 90 -18.57 1.59 13.08
C PHE A 90 -18.64 2.74 14.09
N ASP A 91 -17.52 3.15 14.69
CA ASP A 91 -17.48 4.26 15.65
C ASP A 91 -17.98 5.59 15.04
N TYR A 92 -17.82 5.77 13.72
CA TYR A 92 -18.42 6.87 12.98
C TYR A 92 -19.93 6.69 12.77
N GLY A 93 -20.37 5.50 12.36
CA GLY A 93 -21.78 5.16 12.15
C GLY A 93 -22.61 5.16 13.43
N ALA A 94 -22.08 4.59 14.51
CA ALA A 94 -22.73 4.41 15.81
C ALA A 94 -23.10 5.73 16.50
N ARG A 95 -22.40 6.83 16.22
CA ARG A 95 -22.80 8.20 16.66
C ARG A 95 -24.15 8.63 16.15
N ARG A 96 -24.61 7.99 15.07
CA ARG A 96 -25.88 8.26 14.43
C ARG A 96 -26.86 7.12 14.71
N ASP A 97 -26.90 6.61 15.94
CA ASP A 97 -27.76 5.47 16.31
C ASP A 97 -29.18 5.63 15.75
N GLY A 98 -29.65 4.60 15.05
CA GLY A 98 -30.93 4.58 14.37
C GLY A 98 -31.01 5.33 13.03
N ALA A 99 -29.94 5.98 12.56
CA ALA A 99 -29.91 6.61 11.24
C ALA A 99 -29.81 5.58 10.10
N PRO A 100 -30.48 5.81 8.97
CA PRO A 100 -30.39 4.92 7.82
C PRO A 100 -29.00 4.95 7.18
N LEU A 101 -28.55 3.80 6.69
CA LEU A 101 -27.42 3.75 5.76
C LEU A 101 -27.84 4.39 4.44
N ASP A 102 -27.39 5.62 4.20
CA ASP A 102 -27.56 6.36 2.95
C ASP A 102 -26.24 6.43 2.16
N ARG A 103 -26.29 7.01 0.96
CA ARG A 103 -25.09 7.19 0.09
C ARG A 103 -23.93 7.84 0.82
N ARG A 104 -24.21 8.89 1.62
CA ARG A 104 -23.19 9.69 2.29
C ARG A 104 -22.55 8.91 3.41
N LEU A 105 -23.35 8.23 4.24
CA LEU A 105 -22.89 7.43 5.36
C LEU A 105 -22.08 6.22 4.87
N VAL A 106 -22.57 5.49 3.87
CA VAL A 106 -21.84 4.38 3.25
C VAL A 106 -20.51 4.86 2.68
N ARG A 107 -20.50 5.93 1.86
CA ARG A 107 -19.25 6.48 1.30
C ARG A 107 -18.25 6.88 2.37
N ASN A 108 -18.71 7.57 3.42
CA ASN A 108 -17.84 8.01 4.50
C ASN A 108 -17.29 6.83 5.30
N MET A 109 -18.11 5.82 5.60
CA MET A 109 -17.68 4.62 6.31
C MET A 109 -16.70 3.77 5.50
N VAL A 110 -16.90 3.63 4.18
CA VAL A 110 -15.91 3.00 3.28
C VAL A 110 -14.61 3.77 3.30
N SER A 111 -14.67 5.10 3.09
CA SER A 111 -13.49 5.96 3.08
C SER A 111 -12.71 5.91 4.40
N ILE A 112 -13.42 5.86 5.54
CA ILE A 112 -12.84 5.66 6.86
C ILE A 112 -12.17 4.28 6.93
N ALA A 113 -12.89 3.21 6.61
CA ALA A 113 -12.35 1.85 6.70
C ALA A 113 -11.09 1.68 5.84
N GLU A 114 -11.10 2.20 4.62
CA GLU A 114 -9.96 2.22 3.70
C GLU A 114 -8.80 3.04 4.25
N HIS A 115 -9.05 4.25 4.76
CA HIS A 115 -8.03 5.11 5.39
C HIS A 115 -7.25 4.36 6.48
N PHE A 116 -7.95 3.59 7.32
CA PHE A 116 -7.34 2.83 8.41
C PHE A 116 -6.67 1.54 7.96
N HIS A 117 -7.19 0.90 6.91
CA HIS A 117 -6.52 -0.23 6.30
C HIS A 117 -5.18 0.19 5.71
N GLY A 118 -5.14 1.38 5.09
CA GLY A 118 -4.08 1.84 4.19
C GLY A 118 -4.16 1.17 2.81
N THR A 119 -3.35 1.63 1.87
CA THR A 119 -3.37 1.16 0.47
C THR A 119 -2.06 0.46 0.09
N GLY A 120 -2.13 -0.50 -0.84
CA GLY A 120 -0.98 -1.21 -1.38
C GLY A 120 -0.95 -2.68 -1.02
N ASP A 121 -0.66 -3.51 -2.01
CA ASP A 121 -0.65 -4.97 -1.90
C ASP A 121 0.51 -5.49 -1.02
N ALA A 122 1.46 -4.62 -0.68
CA ALA A 122 2.62 -4.94 0.14
C ALA A 122 2.38 -4.99 1.65
N LYS A 123 1.22 -4.55 2.13
CA LYS A 123 0.86 -4.58 3.56
C LYS A 123 1.14 -5.92 4.29
N PRO A 124 0.86 -7.09 3.70
CA PRO A 124 1.07 -8.36 4.37
C PRO A 124 2.51 -8.87 4.25
N LEU A 125 3.41 -8.17 3.53
CA LEU A 125 4.78 -8.62 3.32
C LEU A 125 5.69 -8.39 4.54
N VAL A 126 6.70 -9.25 4.69
CA VAL A 126 7.74 -9.15 5.75
C VAL A 126 8.70 -8.00 5.52
N ARG A 127 9.01 -7.68 4.26
CA ARG A 127 9.81 -6.51 3.87
C ARG A 127 8.91 -5.48 3.20
N GLN A 128 8.67 -4.36 3.89
CA GLN A 128 7.75 -3.32 3.41
C GLN A 128 8.16 -1.94 3.87
N ILE A 129 7.84 -0.94 3.06
CA ILE A 129 7.97 0.47 3.37
C ILE A 129 6.58 1.03 3.62
N VAL A 130 6.42 1.83 4.67
CA VAL A 130 5.14 2.43 5.04
C VAL A 130 5.27 3.95 5.06
N PHE A 131 4.74 4.61 4.03
CA PHE A 131 4.58 6.06 4.02
C PHE A 131 3.32 6.44 4.78
N ARG A 132 3.43 7.46 5.63
CA ARG A 132 2.35 7.93 6.49
C ARG A 132 2.15 9.41 6.33
N SER A 133 0.90 9.84 6.33
CA SER A 133 0.58 11.26 6.34
C SER A 133 -0.63 11.60 7.21
N TRP A 134 -0.54 12.78 7.80
CA TRP A 134 -1.60 13.50 8.47
C TRP A 134 -1.92 14.73 7.63
N GLU A 135 -3.21 15.00 7.46
CA GLU A 135 -3.69 15.97 6.49
C GLU A 135 -3.25 17.40 6.86
N CYS A 136 -2.67 18.10 5.90
CA CYS A 136 -2.42 19.53 6.00
C CYS A 136 -3.72 20.31 5.70
N ARG A 137 -4.07 21.27 6.56
CA ARG A 137 -5.24 22.14 6.42
C ARG A 137 -4.89 23.63 6.47
N GLY A 138 -3.64 23.96 6.14
CA GLY A 138 -3.09 25.31 6.19
C GLY A 138 -2.03 25.47 7.28
N LEU A 139 -1.57 26.70 7.51
CA LEU A 139 -0.46 27.00 8.43
C LEU A 139 -0.77 26.68 9.89
N ASP A 140 -2.03 26.80 10.31
CA ASP A 140 -2.48 26.45 11.66
C ASP A 140 -2.53 24.93 11.90
N HIS A 141 -2.55 24.15 10.82
CA HIS A 141 -2.60 22.70 10.80
C HIS A 141 -1.73 22.17 9.66
N PRO A 142 -0.38 22.29 9.78
CA PRO A 142 0.55 21.96 8.69
C PRO A 142 0.55 20.47 8.35
N GLY A 143 -0.04 19.63 9.22
CA GLY A 143 -0.02 18.19 9.12
C GLY A 143 1.38 17.63 9.35
N HIS A 144 1.54 16.35 9.01
CA HIS A 144 2.82 15.66 9.15
C HIS A 144 2.97 14.54 8.13
N ALA A 145 4.20 14.19 7.81
CA ALA A 145 4.51 13.02 7.01
C ALA A 145 5.69 12.26 7.62
N SER A 146 5.60 10.93 7.62
CA SER A 146 6.68 10.07 8.08
C SER A 146 6.79 8.81 7.24
N LEU A 147 7.95 8.18 7.28
CA LEU A 147 8.24 6.95 6.56
C LEU A 147 8.76 5.90 7.53
N THR A 148 8.47 4.63 7.27
CA THR A 148 9.07 3.52 8.04
C THR A 148 9.47 2.40 7.12
N ILE A 149 10.72 2.00 7.21
CA ILE A 149 11.27 0.84 6.55
C ILE A 149 11.17 -0.33 7.53
N LYS A 150 10.51 -1.40 7.12
CA LYS A 150 10.32 -2.60 7.93
C LYS A 150 10.91 -3.80 7.23
N ASN A 151 11.81 -4.49 7.92
CA ASN A 151 12.32 -5.78 7.49
C ASN A 151 12.18 -6.78 8.63
N GLN A 152 11.29 -7.74 8.43
CA GLN A 152 11.00 -8.82 9.37
C GLN A 152 11.30 -10.18 8.76
N ALA A 153 12.23 -10.23 7.80
CA ALA A 153 12.60 -11.46 7.11
C ALA A 153 13.45 -12.38 8.00
N ASP A 154 14.26 -11.82 8.90
CA ASP A 154 15.07 -12.60 9.84
C ASP A 154 14.16 -13.39 10.81
N ALA A 155 14.54 -14.64 11.09
CA ALA A 155 13.83 -15.49 12.03
C ALA A 155 13.98 -14.98 13.47
N ASP A 156 15.10 -14.35 13.79
CA ASP A 156 15.32 -13.67 15.08
C ASP A 156 14.65 -12.30 15.07
N ALA A 157 13.62 -12.14 15.90
CA ALA A 157 12.91 -10.87 16.07
C ALA A 157 13.82 -9.72 16.54
N GLY A 158 14.93 -10.03 17.23
CA GLY A 158 15.93 -9.05 17.66
C GLY A 158 16.70 -8.42 16.49
N ARG A 159 16.71 -9.08 15.32
CA ARG A 159 17.38 -8.60 14.10
C ARG A 159 16.43 -7.90 13.13
N HIS A 160 15.15 -7.77 13.49
CA HIS A 160 14.18 -7.07 12.65
C HIS A 160 14.55 -5.58 12.54
N VAL A 161 14.50 -5.05 11.33
CA VAL A 161 14.76 -3.63 11.08
C VAL A 161 13.45 -2.85 11.14
N TYR A 162 13.44 -1.80 11.94
CA TYR A 162 12.34 -0.82 12.03
C TYR A 162 12.90 0.60 12.00
N GLU A 163 13.32 1.03 10.82
CA GLU A 163 13.88 2.37 10.64
C GLU A 163 12.73 3.36 10.38
N HIS A 164 12.45 4.20 11.38
CA HIS A 164 11.43 5.24 11.30
C HIS A 164 12.09 6.61 11.05
N VAL A 165 11.60 7.30 10.02
CA VAL A 165 12.02 8.65 9.64
C VAL A 165 10.83 9.57 9.83
N SER A 166 10.96 10.46 10.80
CA SER A 166 9.98 11.49 11.15
C SER A 166 10.75 12.75 11.51
N TRP A 167 10.32 13.89 11.00
CA TRP A 167 11.04 15.16 11.09
C TRP A 167 10.13 16.23 11.68
N TRP A 168 10.46 16.72 12.87
CA TRP A 168 9.69 17.70 13.63
C TRP A 168 10.55 18.90 14.01
N PRO A 169 9.96 20.06 14.30
CA PRO A 169 10.70 21.13 14.96
C PRO A 169 10.92 20.76 16.45
N ASN A 170 12.12 21.00 16.97
CA ASN A 170 12.45 20.81 18.39
C ASN A 170 11.92 21.95 19.28
N GLN A 171 11.30 22.97 18.69
CA GLN A 171 10.74 24.12 19.39
C GLN A 171 9.51 24.65 18.66
N ARG A 172 8.72 25.51 19.31
CA ARG A 172 7.61 26.19 18.63
C ARG A 172 8.15 27.12 17.56
N LEU A 173 7.58 27.03 16.37
CA LEU A 173 7.89 27.94 15.26
C LEU A 173 7.18 29.27 15.46
N SER A 174 7.74 30.36 14.93
CA SER A 174 6.95 31.57 14.77
C SER A 174 5.80 31.31 13.78
N GLY A 175 4.70 32.05 13.92
CA GLY A 175 3.53 31.91 13.05
C GLY A 175 3.79 32.15 11.56
N LYS A 176 5.01 32.59 11.18
CA LYS A 176 5.40 32.83 9.77
C LYS A 176 5.91 31.57 9.06
N GLY A 177 6.34 30.52 9.78
CA GLY A 177 6.72 29.23 9.20
C GLY A 177 8.04 29.16 8.41
N PHE A 178 8.76 30.29 8.23
CA PHE A 178 10.05 30.36 7.53
C PHE A 178 11.26 30.16 8.44
N ASP A 179 11.07 30.08 9.76
CA ASP A 179 12.19 29.90 10.68
C ASP A 179 12.87 28.56 10.45
N ARG A 180 14.20 28.59 10.45
CA ARG A 180 15.04 27.39 10.51
C ARG A 180 15.39 27.10 11.96
N VAL A 181 14.97 25.94 12.45
CA VAL A 181 15.15 25.52 13.85
C VAL A 181 15.82 24.16 13.94
N GLU A 182 16.24 23.79 15.15
CA GLU A 182 16.71 22.43 15.39
C GLU A 182 15.62 21.40 15.09
N PRO A 183 15.94 20.34 14.33
CA PRO A 183 15.01 19.26 14.10
C PRO A 183 15.00 18.31 15.30
N MET A 184 13.87 17.65 15.48
CA MET A 184 13.72 16.48 16.33
C MET A 184 13.30 15.31 15.44
N THR A 185 13.97 14.17 15.61
CA THR A 185 13.55 12.91 14.98
C THR A 185 12.83 12.05 15.99
N LEU A 186 11.60 11.65 15.68
CA LEU A 186 10.85 10.74 16.54
C LEU A 186 11.26 9.30 16.24
N SER A 187 11.30 8.46 17.28
CA SER A 187 11.76 7.07 17.17
C SER A 187 10.68 6.11 16.66
N GLY A 188 9.41 6.54 16.60
CA GLY A 188 8.35 5.65 16.12
C GLY A 188 7.01 6.32 15.85
N TYR A 189 6.25 5.69 14.97
CA TYR A 189 4.91 6.09 14.54
C TYR A 189 3.93 6.35 15.70
N ARG A 190 4.05 5.64 16.82
CA ARG A 190 3.16 5.87 17.97
C ARG A 190 3.35 7.28 18.55
N ILE A 191 4.57 7.77 18.56
CA ILE A 191 4.88 9.10 19.07
C ILE A 191 4.31 10.15 18.11
N ASP A 192 4.52 10.01 16.78
CA ASP A 192 3.87 10.88 15.78
C ASP A 192 2.34 10.92 16.01
N LYS A 193 1.72 9.75 16.21
CA LYS A 193 0.27 9.62 16.40
C LYS A 193 -0.22 10.45 17.60
N ARG A 194 0.54 10.47 18.71
CA ARG A 194 0.22 11.26 19.91
C ARG A 194 0.46 12.75 19.69
N SER A 195 1.56 13.12 19.05
CA SER A 195 1.91 14.53 18.72
C SER A 195 0.90 15.21 17.81
N GLU A 196 0.12 14.43 17.06
CA GLU A 196 -0.92 14.91 16.13
C GLU A 196 -2.27 15.25 16.80
N ILE A 197 -2.36 15.15 18.13
CA ILE A 197 -3.48 15.69 18.89
C ILE A 197 -2.99 16.68 19.94
N SER A 198 -3.74 17.76 20.15
CA SER A 198 -3.42 18.71 21.22
C SER A 198 -3.84 18.17 22.58
N ASN A 199 -3.12 18.54 23.64
CA ASN A 199 -3.45 18.19 25.03
C ASN A 199 -4.91 18.55 25.38
N ALA A 200 -5.41 19.69 24.90
CA ALA A 200 -6.81 20.09 25.09
C ALA A 200 -7.81 19.14 24.40
N THR A 201 -7.45 18.64 23.21
CA THR A 201 -8.27 17.64 22.51
C THR A 201 -8.26 16.32 23.27
N GLU A 202 -7.09 15.86 23.69
CA GLU A 202 -6.94 14.65 24.48
C GLU A 202 -7.76 14.71 25.78
N GLN A 203 -7.64 15.79 26.55
CA GLN A 203 -8.38 15.97 27.79
C GLN A 203 -9.90 15.90 27.56
N ARG A 204 -10.40 16.55 26.51
CA ARG A 204 -11.82 16.48 26.12
C ARG A 204 -12.26 15.07 25.75
N LEU A 205 -11.40 14.30 25.07
CA LEU A 205 -11.70 12.90 24.74
C LEU A 205 -11.76 12.02 26.00
N ARG A 206 -10.82 12.20 26.93
CA ARG A 206 -10.81 11.48 28.22
C ARG A 206 -12.06 11.83 29.06
N GLN A 207 -12.38 13.11 29.20
CA GLN A 207 -13.58 13.59 29.90
C GLN A 207 -14.87 13.04 29.27
N GLY A 208 -14.96 13.10 27.94
CA GLY A 208 -16.11 12.55 27.23
C GLY A 208 -16.27 11.06 27.40
N ASP A 209 -15.18 10.29 27.41
CA ASP A 209 -15.24 8.84 27.65
C ASP A 209 -15.65 8.50 29.08
N ALA A 210 -15.07 9.16 30.07
CA ALA A 210 -15.44 9.00 31.47
C ALA A 210 -16.92 9.35 31.71
N ALA A 211 -17.38 10.49 31.18
CA ALA A 211 -18.77 10.92 31.32
C ALA A 211 -19.75 9.91 30.69
N ARG A 212 -19.45 9.40 29.49
CA ARG A 212 -20.31 8.39 28.85
C ARG A 212 -20.37 7.07 29.62
N ARG A 213 -19.24 6.58 30.14
CA ARG A 213 -19.21 5.35 30.95
C ARG A 213 -20.05 5.53 32.22
N LYS A 214 -19.93 6.69 32.87
CA LYS A 214 -20.72 7.02 34.06
C LYS A 214 -22.21 7.12 33.77
N ILE A 215 -22.60 7.84 32.72
CA ILE A 215 -24.02 7.94 32.30
C ILE A 215 -24.62 6.58 31.96
N LEU A 216 -23.83 5.69 31.35
CA LEU A 216 -24.26 4.33 31.02
C LEU A 216 -24.48 3.49 32.28
N ALA A 217 -23.61 3.62 33.29
CA ALA A 217 -23.69 2.89 34.55
C ALA A 217 -24.82 3.42 35.46
N ASP A 218 -24.90 4.73 35.63
CA ASP A 218 -25.81 5.37 36.60
C ASP A 218 -27.19 5.62 36.00
N GLY A 219 -27.29 5.68 34.66
CA GLY A 219 -28.51 5.97 33.92
C GLY A 219 -28.67 7.47 33.61
N TYR A 220 -29.14 7.77 32.40
CA TYR A 220 -29.24 9.15 31.87
C TYR A 220 -30.02 10.13 32.76
N LYS A 221 -31.00 9.63 33.53
CA LYS A 221 -31.81 10.44 34.45
C LYS A 221 -30.99 11.07 35.58
N TYR A 222 -29.86 10.45 35.94
CA TYR A 222 -29.02 10.86 37.06
C TYR A 222 -27.76 11.62 36.62
N ALA A 223 -27.61 11.83 35.30
CA ALA A 223 -26.47 12.53 34.73
C ALA A 223 -26.48 14.02 35.11
N SER A 224 -25.35 14.52 35.63
CA SER A 224 -25.17 15.95 35.89
C SER A 224 -25.08 16.75 34.57
N ARG A 225 -25.29 18.07 34.65
CA ARG A 225 -25.15 18.95 33.47
C ARG A 225 -23.74 18.92 32.88
N ASP A 226 -22.72 18.79 33.72
CA ASP A 226 -21.33 18.70 33.28
C ASP A 226 -21.03 17.35 32.61
N GLU A 227 -21.56 16.25 33.14
CA GLU A 227 -21.46 14.92 32.49
C GLU A 227 -22.14 14.93 31.13
N LEU A 228 -23.33 15.50 31.02
CA LEU A 228 -24.03 15.66 29.74
C LEU A 228 -23.25 16.56 28.77
N ARG A 229 -22.60 17.61 29.26
CA ARG A 229 -21.75 18.50 28.45
C ARG A 229 -20.55 17.73 27.90
N ASP A 230 -19.85 17.02 28.76
CA ASP A 230 -18.58 16.38 28.45
C ASP A 230 -18.80 15.12 27.60
N ALA A 231 -19.89 14.38 27.82
CA ALA A 231 -20.29 13.22 27.03
C ALA A 231 -20.42 13.51 25.52
N ARG A 232 -20.58 14.79 25.13
CA ARG A 232 -20.61 15.24 23.73
C ARG A 232 -19.27 15.11 23.00
N PHE A 233 -18.15 14.98 23.72
CA PHE A 233 -16.83 14.86 23.10
C PHE A 233 -16.55 13.42 22.66
N PHE A 234 -16.79 13.13 21.38
CA PHE A 234 -16.51 11.82 20.78
C PHE A 234 -15.24 11.86 19.90
N PRO A 235 -14.39 10.82 19.93
CA PRO A 235 -13.16 10.76 19.14
C PRO A 235 -13.45 10.79 17.65
N LYS A 236 -12.87 11.63 16.80
CA LYS A 236 -13.04 11.49 15.34
C LYS A 236 -12.59 10.09 14.89
N ALA A 237 -13.00 9.62 13.70
CA ALA A 237 -12.61 8.29 13.21
C ALA A 237 -11.09 8.05 13.31
N GLY A 238 -10.31 9.11 12.97
CA GLY A 238 -8.86 9.28 13.15
C GLY A 238 -8.31 9.00 14.55
N GLN A 239 -9.05 9.39 15.59
CA GLN A 239 -8.58 9.48 16.96
C GLN A 239 -8.81 8.16 17.67
N LYS A 240 -7.73 7.52 18.14
CA LYS A 240 -7.77 6.21 18.78
C LYS A 240 -6.81 6.16 19.95
N LEU A 241 -7.20 5.40 20.98
CA LEU A 241 -6.26 4.91 21.98
C LEU A 241 -5.22 4.01 21.32
N ASP A 242 -3.97 4.10 21.75
CA ASP A 242 -2.96 3.10 21.44
C ASP A 242 -2.91 2.00 22.52
N LYS A 243 -1.86 1.17 22.50
CA LYS A 243 -1.72 0.05 23.46
C LYS A 243 -1.43 0.51 24.89
N GLU A 244 -0.98 1.75 25.06
CA GLU A 244 -0.69 2.37 26.35
C GLU A 244 -1.89 3.20 26.84
N GLU A 245 -3.06 3.05 26.19
CA GLU A 245 -4.27 3.83 26.46
C GLU A 245 -4.09 5.35 26.29
N GLU A 246 -3.16 5.74 25.41
CA GLU A 246 -2.93 7.13 25.05
C GLU A 246 -3.66 7.48 23.74
N TRP A 247 -4.36 8.62 23.73
CA TRP A 247 -5.05 9.08 22.52
C TRP A 247 -4.03 9.53 21.47
N GLY A 248 -4.36 9.30 20.20
CA GLY A 248 -3.61 9.87 19.09
C GLY A 248 -4.41 9.82 17.79
N LEU A 249 -3.97 10.60 16.80
CA LEU A 249 -4.56 10.64 15.47
C LEU A 249 -3.81 9.67 14.54
N SER A 250 -4.49 8.66 13.99
CA SER A 250 -3.88 7.75 13.04
C SER A 250 -3.67 8.39 11.67
N ALA A 251 -2.46 8.20 11.11
CA ALA A 251 -2.14 8.55 9.74
C ALA A 251 -2.89 7.72 8.69
N ARG A 252 -3.05 8.33 7.49
CA ARG A 252 -3.20 7.60 6.22
C ARG A 252 -1.93 6.77 5.98
N LYS A 253 -2.04 5.58 5.42
CA LYS A 253 -0.90 4.68 5.18
C LYS A 253 -0.85 4.22 3.73
N VAL A 254 0.34 4.28 3.13
CA VAL A 254 0.65 3.69 1.81
C VAL A 254 1.77 2.67 2.01
N TYR A 255 1.56 1.44 1.55
CA TYR A 255 2.49 0.34 1.70
C TYR A 255 3.17 0.05 0.37
N PHE A 256 4.50 -0.08 0.39
CA PHE A 256 5.31 -0.44 -0.77
C PHE A 256 6.11 -1.71 -0.47
N PRO A 257 6.28 -2.60 -1.43
CA PRO A 257 7.15 -3.75 -1.24
C PRO A 257 8.62 -3.32 -1.34
N ALA A 258 9.49 -3.99 -0.59
CA ALA A 258 10.92 -3.96 -0.88
C ALA A 258 11.20 -4.84 -2.11
N ILE A 259 12.13 -4.42 -2.97
CA ILE A 259 12.61 -5.23 -4.08
C ILE A 259 13.42 -6.45 -3.57
N GLY A 260 13.33 -7.56 -4.29
CA GLY A 260 14.01 -8.82 -3.98
C GLY A 260 13.12 -9.85 -3.30
N PHE A 261 13.74 -10.87 -2.70
CA PHE A 261 13.02 -11.96 -2.02
C PHE A 261 12.19 -11.43 -0.84
N ASN A 262 10.92 -11.84 -0.82
CA ASN A 262 9.94 -11.40 0.17
C ASN A 262 8.88 -12.48 0.40
N ARG A 263 8.26 -12.44 1.57
CA ARG A 263 7.27 -13.42 2.02
C ARG A 263 6.02 -12.72 2.54
N ASP A 264 4.86 -13.31 2.26
CA ASP A 264 3.60 -12.93 2.88
C ASP A 264 3.52 -13.48 4.31
N LYS A 265 3.30 -12.62 5.30
CA LYS A 265 3.16 -13.00 6.71
C LYS A 265 1.98 -13.92 6.98
N ARG A 266 0.98 -13.93 6.10
CA ARG A 266 -0.23 -14.74 6.21
C ARG A 266 0.03 -16.19 5.78
N ASP A 267 1.09 -16.42 5.02
CA ASP A 267 1.46 -17.73 4.53
C ASP A 267 2.73 -18.23 5.25
N ALA A 268 2.53 -18.86 6.40
CA ALA A 268 3.63 -19.37 7.22
C ALA A 268 4.44 -20.48 6.52
N ALA A 269 3.84 -21.19 5.57
CA ALA A 269 4.48 -22.20 4.72
C ALA A 269 4.98 -21.62 3.38
N GLY A 270 4.71 -20.34 3.13
CA GLY A 270 5.00 -19.66 1.88
C GLY A 270 6.49 -19.58 1.63
N ARG A 271 6.89 -19.98 0.43
CA ARG A 271 8.26 -19.78 -0.07
C ARG A 271 8.49 -18.29 -0.33
N ASP A 272 9.72 -17.86 -0.16
CA ASP A 272 10.12 -16.52 -0.57
C ASP A 272 9.88 -16.35 -2.08
N THR A 273 9.14 -15.31 -2.42
CA THR A 273 8.88 -14.91 -3.81
C THR A 273 9.71 -13.68 -4.13
N PHE A 274 10.29 -13.64 -5.32
CA PHE A 274 11.02 -12.47 -5.75
C PHE A 274 10.04 -11.36 -6.15
N VAL A 275 10.08 -10.23 -5.46
CA VAL A 275 9.35 -9.02 -5.85
C VAL A 275 10.23 -8.22 -6.80
N LEU A 276 9.86 -8.23 -8.09
CA LEU A 276 10.62 -7.55 -9.15
C LEU A 276 10.47 -6.03 -9.08
N PHE A 277 9.27 -5.52 -8.80
CA PHE A 277 9.03 -4.09 -8.69
C PHE A 277 8.78 -3.73 -7.22
N GLY A 278 9.73 -3.02 -6.63
CA GLY A 278 9.68 -2.53 -5.27
C GLY A 278 10.70 -1.42 -5.05
N LEU A 279 10.77 -0.93 -3.82
CA LEU A 279 11.74 0.09 -3.43
C LEU A 279 13.06 -0.56 -2.96
N ASN A 280 14.19 0.09 -3.25
CA ASN A 280 15.51 -0.35 -2.78
C ASN A 280 15.66 -0.05 -1.28
N GLU A 281 15.40 -1.06 -0.46
CA GLU A 281 15.46 -0.99 1.00
C GLU A 281 16.83 -0.52 1.52
N ALA A 282 17.92 -1.05 0.99
CA ALA A 282 19.27 -0.72 1.43
C ALA A 282 19.62 0.76 1.17
N ALA A 283 19.25 1.28 0.00
CA ALA A 283 19.43 2.69 -0.33
C ALA A 283 18.61 3.60 0.60
N MET A 284 17.36 3.23 0.91
CA MET A 284 16.52 3.98 1.83
C MET A 284 17.06 3.97 3.26
N LEU A 285 17.58 2.82 3.73
CA LEU A 285 18.21 2.72 5.05
C LEU A 285 19.46 3.59 5.15
N ARG A 286 20.29 3.64 4.10
CA ARG A 286 21.46 4.52 4.04
C ARG A 286 21.03 5.99 4.13
N ASP A 287 20.09 6.44 3.30
CA ASP A 287 19.64 7.83 3.33
C ASP A 287 18.93 8.20 4.64
N ALA A 288 18.15 7.28 5.24
CA ALA A 288 17.56 7.48 6.56
C ALA A 288 18.62 7.73 7.64
N ARG A 289 19.72 6.97 7.64
CA ARG A 289 20.86 7.20 8.54
C ARG A 289 21.54 8.54 8.27
N THR A 290 21.78 8.87 7.00
CA THR A 290 22.35 10.17 6.61
C THR A 290 21.48 11.34 7.09
N VAL A 291 20.15 11.24 6.99
CA VAL A 291 19.23 12.25 7.51
C VAL A 291 19.37 12.41 9.03
N LYS A 292 19.42 11.31 9.78
CA LYS A 292 19.59 11.33 11.24
C LYS A 292 20.96 11.88 11.67
N GLU A 293 22.03 11.50 10.98
CA GLU A 293 23.38 12.03 11.22
C GLU A 293 23.46 13.53 10.88
N ALA A 294 22.84 13.95 9.79
CA ALA A 294 22.77 15.36 9.41
C ALA A 294 21.94 16.19 10.41
N ALA A 295 20.92 15.58 11.03
CA ALA A 295 20.20 16.18 12.16
C ALA A 295 21.14 16.41 13.35
N ALA A 296 21.86 15.36 13.77
CA ALA A 296 22.74 15.39 14.93
C ALA A 296 23.93 16.35 14.77
N THR A 297 24.43 16.51 13.55
CA THR A 297 25.53 17.43 13.21
C THR A 297 25.05 18.85 12.87
N GLY A 298 23.74 19.11 12.91
CA GLY A 298 23.15 20.41 12.58
C GLY A 298 23.22 20.81 11.10
N LYS A 299 23.60 19.88 10.21
CA LYS A 299 23.67 20.06 8.75
C LYS A 299 22.30 20.15 8.10
N LEU A 300 21.31 19.44 8.65
CA LEU A 300 19.90 19.58 8.29
C LEU A 300 19.16 20.25 9.43
N ARG A 301 18.30 21.21 9.09
CA ARG A 301 17.41 21.89 10.05
C ARG A 301 15.95 21.52 9.76
N TYR A 302 15.05 21.99 10.61
CA TYR A 302 13.62 21.98 10.34
C TYR A 302 13.18 23.36 9.88
N GLN A 303 12.41 23.42 8.79
CA GLN A 303 11.73 24.64 8.33
C GLN A 303 10.36 24.24 7.78
N MET A 304 9.26 24.85 8.27
CA MET A 304 7.90 24.43 7.90
C MET A 304 7.61 24.69 6.41
N ILE A 305 7.87 25.92 5.96
CA ILE A 305 7.73 26.31 4.55
C ILE A 305 9.07 26.04 3.87
N SER A 306 9.23 24.84 3.32
CA SER A 306 10.46 24.40 2.69
C SER A 306 10.18 23.30 1.66
N THR A 307 10.96 23.28 0.59
CA THR A 307 10.96 22.17 -0.37
C THR A 307 11.88 21.03 0.04
N GLU A 308 12.74 21.23 1.05
CA GLU A 308 13.82 20.28 1.40
C GLU A 308 13.83 19.85 2.87
N GLU A 309 13.42 20.72 3.80
CA GLU A 309 13.69 20.56 5.23
C GLU A 309 12.44 20.48 6.12
N ASN A 310 11.29 20.16 5.54
CA ASN A 310 10.09 19.84 6.31
C ASN A 310 9.82 18.33 6.34
N CYS A 311 8.81 17.91 7.12
CA CYS A 311 8.45 16.51 7.28
C CYS A 311 8.11 15.81 5.95
N ALA A 312 7.38 16.49 5.06
CA ALA A 312 7.01 15.97 3.76
C ALA A 312 8.24 15.78 2.86
N SER A 313 9.11 16.79 2.78
CA SER A 313 10.34 16.75 1.99
C SER A 313 11.29 15.64 2.43
N ILE A 314 11.51 15.48 3.74
CA ILE A 314 12.40 14.44 4.27
C ILE A 314 11.82 13.05 4.02
N ALA A 315 10.52 12.85 4.26
CA ALA A 315 9.87 11.57 3.96
C ALA A 315 9.91 11.23 2.46
N LEU A 316 9.72 12.23 1.58
CA LEU A 316 9.82 12.09 0.13
C LEU A 316 11.25 11.83 -0.34
N ARG A 317 12.25 12.50 0.25
CA ARG A 317 13.67 12.25 -0.04
C ARG A 317 14.04 10.79 0.19
N VAL A 318 13.67 10.24 1.35
CA VAL A 318 13.93 8.82 1.66
C VAL A 318 13.14 7.91 0.72
N LEU A 319 11.88 8.24 0.39
CA LEU A 319 11.11 7.47 -0.59
C LEU A 319 11.78 7.46 -1.98
N ARG A 320 12.31 8.61 -2.41
CA ARG A 320 12.99 8.80 -3.69
C ARG A 320 14.34 8.10 -3.74
N SER A 321 15.09 8.05 -2.64
CA SER A 321 16.36 7.28 -2.57
C SER A 321 16.14 5.78 -2.75
N GLY A 322 14.93 5.28 -2.45
CA GLY A 322 14.48 3.93 -2.79
C GLY A 322 14.16 3.69 -4.27
N GLY A 323 14.30 4.69 -5.13
CA GLY A 323 14.03 4.58 -6.57
C GLY A 323 12.57 4.87 -6.98
N ALA A 324 11.79 5.56 -6.15
CA ALA A 324 10.39 5.90 -6.46
C ALA A 324 10.20 6.59 -7.84
N GLU A 325 11.18 7.39 -8.25
CA GLU A 325 11.19 8.09 -9.53
C GLU A 325 11.31 7.19 -10.76
N HIS A 326 11.71 5.92 -10.59
CA HIS A 326 11.66 4.92 -11.67
C HIS A 326 10.22 4.54 -12.05
N PHE A 327 9.27 4.79 -11.15
CA PHE A 327 7.86 4.47 -11.33
C PHE A 327 7.05 5.71 -11.71
N VAL A 328 7.24 6.82 -10.98
CA VAL A 328 6.53 8.08 -11.20
C VAL A 328 7.50 9.24 -11.03
N PRO A 329 7.69 10.10 -12.05
CA PRO A 329 8.55 11.29 -11.94
C PRO A 329 8.13 12.18 -10.78
N TYR A 330 9.11 12.67 -10.02
CA TYR A 330 8.85 13.60 -8.93
C TYR A 330 8.78 15.04 -9.45
N ALA A 331 7.73 15.76 -9.06
CA ALA A 331 7.57 17.17 -9.36
C ALA A 331 7.57 17.97 -8.05
N ALA A 332 8.68 18.64 -7.77
CA ALA A 332 8.83 19.45 -6.56
C ALA A 332 7.76 20.56 -6.50
N ALA A 333 7.30 20.86 -5.30
CA ALA A 333 6.49 22.04 -5.05
C ALA A 333 7.30 23.33 -5.28
N TRP A 334 6.60 24.40 -5.64
CA TRP A 334 7.24 25.69 -5.90
C TRP A 334 7.70 26.40 -4.62
N VAL A 335 6.97 26.21 -3.51
CA VAL A 335 7.18 26.96 -2.25
C VAL A 335 7.49 26.04 -1.08
N SER A 336 6.65 25.03 -0.87
CA SER A 336 6.82 24.07 0.22
C SER A 336 6.23 22.75 -0.19
N GLU A 337 6.91 21.66 0.17
CA GLU A 337 6.23 20.37 0.16
C GLU A 337 5.20 20.36 1.29
N ASP A 338 4.12 19.61 1.09
CA ASP A 338 3.10 19.43 2.12
C ASP A 338 2.69 17.95 2.20
N PRO A 339 2.21 17.49 3.37
CA PRO A 339 1.78 16.11 3.57
C PRO A 339 0.73 15.59 2.59
N ASN A 340 -0.14 16.45 2.05
CA ASN A 340 -1.18 16.03 1.11
C ASN A 340 -0.57 15.73 -0.26
N ARG A 341 0.29 16.61 -0.79
CA ARG A 341 1.05 16.38 -2.03
C ARG A 341 1.95 15.16 -1.92
N ALA A 342 2.67 15.06 -0.81
CA ALA A 342 3.57 13.93 -0.57
C ALA A 342 2.80 12.59 -0.54
N HIS A 343 1.62 12.57 0.09
CA HIS A 343 0.75 11.41 0.07
C HIS A 343 0.24 11.07 -1.33
N ALA A 344 -0.18 12.07 -2.12
CA ALA A 344 -0.65 11.85 -3.49
C ALA A 344 0.46 11.24 -4.37
N TYR A 345 1.69 11.73 -4.25
CA TYR A 345 2.86 11.15 -4.93
C TYR A 345 3.11 9.71 -4.48
N ALA A 346 3.12 9.45 -3.16
CA ALA A 346 3.28 8.12 -2.60
C ALA A 346 2.21 7.14 -3.13
N GLN A 347 0.95 7.56 -3.19
CA GLN A 347 -0.14 6.74 -3.76
C GLN A 347 0.07 6.45 -5.25
N ALA A 348 0.51 7.44 -6.04
CA ALA A 348 0.79 7.25 -7.47
C ALA A 348 1.92 6.23 -7.68
N VAL A 349 3.01 6.32 -6.91
CA VAL A 349 4.12 5.37 -6.94
C VAL A 349 3.65 3.96 -6.56
N GLN A 350 2.87 3.84 -5.48
CA GLN A 350 2.34 2.54 -5.03
C GLN A 350 1.44 1.91 -6.09
N SER A 351 0.48 2.66 -6.62
CA SER A 351 -0.42 2.18 -7.67
C SER A 351 0.34 1.71 -8.90
N ARG A 352 1.43 2.38 -9.25
CA ARG A 352 2.27 2.01 -10.39
C ARG A 352 3.06 0.72 -10.12
N ILE A 353 3.66 0.60 -8.93
CA ILE A 353 4.37 -0.62 -8.51
C ILE A 353 3.43 -1.83 -8.51
N ASP A 354 2.24 -1.70 -7.92
CA ASP A 354 1.27 -2.79 -7.84
C ASP A 354 0.79 -3.20 -9.24
N THR A 355 0.54 -2.22 -10.13
CA THR A 355 0.21 -2.51 -11.54
C THR A 355 1.30 -3.31 -12.24
N LEU A 356 2.57 -2.95 -12.07
CA LEU A 356 3.70 -3.64 -12.69
C LEU A 356 3.90 -5.06 -12.12
N ASN A 357 3.76 -5.24 -10.80
CA ASN A 357 3.81 -6.56 -10.19
C ASN A 357 2.64 -7.45 -10.64
N GLN A 358 1.44 -6.88 -10.79
CA GLN A 358 0.29 -7.59 -11.35
C GLN A 358 0.57 -8.01 -12.80
N GLN A 359 1.10 -7.12 -13.63
CA GLN A 359 1.50 -7.45 -15.02
C GLN A 359 2.55 -8.57 -15.06
N ARG A 360 3.58 -8.53 -14.20
CA ARG A 360 4.56 -9.61 -14.08
C ARG A 360 3.90 -10.93 -13.67
N ALA A 361 2.96 -10.91 -12.74
CA ALA A 361 2.22 -12.09 -12.34
C ALA A 361 1.32 -12.62 -13.47
N ASP A 362 0.72 -11.75 -14.27
CA ASP A 362 -0.07 -12.11 -15.45
C ASP A 362 0.79 -12.78 -16.52
N VAL A 363 2.00 -12.26 -16.77
CA VAL A 363 3.01 -12.87 -17.65
C VAL A 363 3.35 -14.28 -17.19
N ALA A 364 3.68 -14.46 -15.91
CA ALA A 364 4.02 -15.77 -15.35
C ALA A 364 2.86 -16.77 -15.53
N ARG A 365 1.63 -16.38 -15.16
CA ARG A 365 0.43 -17.24 -15.34
C ARG A 365 0.15 -17.57 -16.81
N CYS A 366 0.46 -16.66 -17.73
CA CYS A 366 0.35 -16.95 -19.15
C CYS A 366 1.37 -18.01 -19.58
N CYS A 367 2.63 -17.85 -19.17
CA CYS A 367 3.70 -18.81 -19.47
C CYS A 367 3.43 -20.20 -18.89
N ASP A 368 2.91 -20.29 -17.67
CA ASP A 368 2.51 -21.55 -17.05
C ASP A 368 1.46 -22.29 -17.91
N ARG A 369 0.50 -21.56 -18.47
CA ARG A 369 -0.51 -22.15 -19.38
C ARG A 369 0.09 -22.59 -20.71
N LEU A 370 1.05 -21.84 -21.26
CA LEU A 370 1.76 -22.22 -22.49
C LEU A 370 2.56 -23.51 -22.30
N GLY A 371 3.13 -23.72 -21.11
CA GLY A 371 3.80 -24.95 -20.72
C GLY A 371 2.89 -26.20 -20.63
N GLY A 372 1.57 -26.04 -20.80
CA GLY A 372 0.62 -27.15 -20.85
C GLY A 372 0.59 -27.91 -22.19
N SER A 373 1.11 -27.32 -23.27
CA SER A 373 1.27 -28.03 -24.56
C SER A 373 2.48 -28.97 -24.49
N ALA A 374 2.30 -30.25 -24.83
CA ALA A 374 3.36 -31.26 -24.75
C ALA A 374 4.54 -30.93 -25.68
N SER A 375 4.27 -30.45 -26.90
CA SER A 375 5.30 -30.06 -27.88
C SER A 375 6.10 -28.85 -27.41
N VAL A 376 5.41 -27.82 -26.92
CA VAL A 376 6.05 -26.61 -26.35
C VAL A 376 6.88 -26.99 -25.12
N GLN A 377 6.33 -27.82 -24.23
CA GLN A 377 7.01 -28.26 -23.03
C GLN A 377 8.27 -29.07 -23.35
N GLN A 378 8.21 -29.98 -24.33
CA GLN A 378 9.36 -30.77 -24.75
C GLN A 378 10.45 -29.90 -25.37
N ALA A 379 10.08 -29.00 -26.30
CA ALA A 379 11.02 -28.09 -26.94
C ALA A 379 11.67 -27.13 -25.92
N TRP A 380 10.87 -26.58 -25.00
CA TRP A 380 11.38 -25.72 -23.94
C TRP A 380 12.32 -26.45 -23.00
N ARG A 381 11.96 -27.68 -22.56
CA ARG A 381 12.84 -28.51 -21.75
C ARG A 381 14.16 -28.80 -22.45
N ALA A 382 14.13 -29.19 -23.73
CA ALA A 382 15.33 -29.45 -24.51
C ALA A 382 16.27 -28.23 -24.53
N PHE A 383 15.72 -27.04 -24.78
CA PHE A 383 16.46 -25.78 -24.71
C PHE A 383 17.03 -25.54 -23.30
N SER A 384 16.23 -25.64 -22.24
CA SER A 384 16.69 -25.40 -20.87
C SER A 384 17.77 -26.40 -20.41
N THR A 385 17.64 -27.69 -20.76
CA THR A 385 18.62 -28.71 -20.39
C THR A 385 19.96 -28.55 -21.11
N ALA A 386 19.95 -28.08 -22.36
CA ALA A 386 21.19 -27.84 -23.11
C ALA A 386 22.07 -26.74 -22.48
N GLY A 387 21.48 -25.82 -21.71
CA GLY A 387 22.21 -24.79 -20.97
C GLY A 387 22.64 -25.17 -19.55
N ALA A 388 22.09 -26.26 -18.98
CA ALA A 388 22.32 -26.63 -17.57
C ALA A 388 23.71 -27.23 -17.31
N THR A 389 24.47 -27.59 -18.35
CA THR A 389 25.74 -28.33 -18.25
C THR A 389 26.91 -27.51 -17.66
N SER A 390 26.79 -26.20 -17.48
CA SER A 390 27.85 -25.34 -16.90
C SER A 390 27.49 -24.64 -15.59
N ALA A 391 26.23 -24.61 -15.17
CA ALA A 391 25.74 -23.77 -14.05
C ALA A 391 25.70 -24.49 -12.68
N GLY A 392 26.06 -25.78 -12.63
CA GLY A 392 25.72 -26.67 -11.51
C GLY A 392 26.70 -26.77 -10.33
N ARG A 393 27.84 -26.08 -10.32
CA ARG A 393 28.86 -26.27 -9.27
C ARG A 393 29.52 -24.97 -8.82
N ALA A 394 28.81 -24.14 -8.06
CA ALA A 394 29.37 -23.41 -6.92
C ALA A 394 28.33 -22.46 -6.30
N ALA A 395 27.61 -22.94 -5.29
CA ALA A 395 26.90 -22.05 -4.36
C ALA A 395 27.86 -21.10 -3.59
N HIS A 396 29.19 -21.29 -3.74
CA HIS A 396 30.27 -20.46 -3.22
C HIS A 396 31.07 -19.70 -4.29
N ALA A 397 30.58 -19.58 -5.53
CA ALA A 397 31.32 -18.88 -6.58
C ALA A 397 31.44 -17.38 -6.23
N GLN A 398 32.60 -16.80 -6.51
CA GLN A 398 32.80 -15.35 -6.43
C GLN A 398 31.72 -14.62 -7.23
N ARG A 399 31.28 -13.45 -6.76
CA ARG A 399 30.20 -12.63 -7.37
C ARG A 399 30.34 -12.52 -8.89
N GLN A 400 31.56 -12.32 -9.39
CA GLN A 400 31.83 -12.20 -10.82
C GLN A 400 31.49 -13.47 -11.60
N ALA A 401 31.84 -14.66 -11.09
CA ALA A 401 31.53 -15.92 -11.75
C ALA A 401 30.01 -16.14 -11.91
N ARG A 402 29.22 -15.76 -10.88
CA ARG A 402 27.75 -15.79 -10.98
C ARG A 402 27.21 -14.85 -12.06
N LEU A 403 27.75 -13.63 -12.14
CA LEU A 403 27.37 -12.66 -13.18
C LEU A 403 27.74 -13.16 -14.58
N ASP A 404 28.91 -13.78 -14.73
CA ASP A 404 29.37 -14.32 -16.01
C ASP A 404 28.49 -15.50 -16.47
N ASP A 405 28.08 -16.37 -15.55
CA ASP A 405 27.16 -17.47 -15.84
C ASP A 405 25.79 -16.94 -16.29
N HIS A 406 25.24 -15.95 -15.59
CA HIS A 406 23.99 -15.30 -15.99
C HIS A 406 24.12 -14.53 -17.31
N ALA A 407 25.28 -13.91 -17.59
CA ALA A 407 25.52 -13.24 -18.87
C ALA A 407 25.51 -14.23 -20.05
N ARG A 408 26.16 -15.40 -19.89
CA ARG A 408 26.09 -16.48 -20.90
C ARG A 408 24.66 -16.97 -21.12
N GLU A 409 23.87 -17.07 -20.05
CA GLU A 409 22.47 -17.46 -20.14
C GLU A 409 21.60 -16.40 -20.86
N VAL A 410 21.85 -15.11 -20.61
CA VAL A 410 21.23 -13.99 -21.34
C VAL A 410 21.52 -14.08 -22.84
N GLU A 411 22.77 -14.31 -23.23
CA GLU A 411 23.17 -14.49 -24.64
C GLU A 411 22.47 -15.69 -25.28
N ARG A 412 22.44 -16.82 -24.56
CA ARG A 412 21.79 -18.05 -25.03
C ARG A 412 20.29 -17.88 -25.24
N ILE A 413 19.59 -17.26 -24.29
CA ILE A 413 18.16 -16.95 -24.41
C ILE A 413 17.91 -15.99 -25.58
N GLY A 414 18.76 -14.96 -25.73
CA GLY A 414 18.68 -14.01 -26.83
C GLY A 414 18.86 -14.67 -28.20
N ALA A 415 19.84 -15.56 -28.34
CA ALA A 415 20.10 -16.32 -29.56
C ALA A 415 18.91 -17.23 -29.92
N TYR A 416 18.36 -17.95 -28.95
CA TYR A 416 17.19 -18.81 -29.16
C TYR A 416 15.96 -18.02 -29.58
N PHE A 417 15.71 -16.86 -28.96
CA PHE A 417 14.62 -15.98 -29.36
C PHE A 417 14.81 -15.47 -30.81
N ALA A 418 16.03 -15.12 -31.20
CA ALA A 418 16.35 -14.67 -32.54
C ALA A 418 16.13 -15.78 -33.59
N GLU A 419 16.52 -17.02 -33.28
CA GLU A 419 16.26 -18.20 -34.13
C GLU A 419 14.77 -18.41 -34.37
N LEU A 420 13.98 -18.41 -33.29
CA LEU A 420 12.52 -18.53 -33.37
C LEU A 420 11.88 -17.41 -34.20
N SER A 421 12.49 -16.22 -34.21
CA SER A 421 12.00 -15.05 -34.94
C SER A 421 12.46 -15.00 -36.40
N ALA A 422 13.57 -15.68 -36.75
CA ALA A 422 14.13 -15.69 -38.10
C ALA A 422 13.29 -16.50 -39.10
N ALA A 423 12.59 -17.54 -38.63
CA ALA A 423 11.81 -18.42 -39.48
C ALA A 423 10.47 -17.84 -39.96
N ARG A 424 10.08 -16.65 -39.49
CA ARG A 424 8.93 -15.87 -39.99
C ARG A 424 9.36 -14.99 -41.17
N SER A 425 9.75 -15.61 -42.30
CA SER A 425 10.09 -14.89 -43.53
C SER A 425 8.82 -14.58 -44.35
N GLY A 426 7.99 -13.66 -43.85
CA GLY A 426 6.88 -13.06 -44.59
C GLY A 426 7.03 -11.55 -44.64
N LYS A 427 6.54 -10.90 -45.72
CA LYS A 427 6.59 -9.43 -45.95
C LYS A 427 5.97 -8.58 -44.81
N HIS A 428 5.28 -9.22 -43.87
CA HIS A 428 4.80 -8.63 -42.62
C HIS A 428 5.47 -9.32 -41.44
N ARG A 429 6.68 -8.89 -41.05
CA ARG A 429 7.08 -9.02 -39.64
C ARG A 429 6.00 -8.28 -38.86
N ASP A 430 5.23 -8.99 -38.04
CA ASP A 430 4.29 -8.35 -37.12
C ASP A 430 5.10 -7.31 -36.33
N ARG A 431 4.74 -6.03 -36.46
CA ARG A 431 5.42 -4.91 -35.78
C ARG A 431 5.65 -5.19 -34.30
N ALA A 432 4.69 -5.89 -33.70
CA ALA A 432 4.72 -6.43 -32.36
C ALA A 432 5.96 -7.33 -32.09
N ASP A 433 6.27 -8.30 -32.96
CA ASP A 433 7.41 -9.20 -32.75
C ASP A 433 8.75 -8.46 -32.82
N ALA A 434 8.85 -7.49 -33.73
CA ALA A 434 10.03 -6.63 -33.83
C ALA A 434 10.21 -5.77 -32.57
N ASP A 435 9.11 -5.22 -32.04
CA ASP A 435 9.11 -4.46 -30.79
C ASP A 435 9.56 -5.32 -29.59
N LEU A 436 9.13 -6.58 -29.51
CA LEU A 436 9.56 -7.50 -28.44
C LEU A 436 11.03 -7.89 -28.58
N ALA A 437 11.49 -8.18 -29.79
CA ALA A 437 12.89 -8.51 -30.07
C ALA A 437 13.83 -7.34 -29.69
N ASP A 438 13.44 -6.13 -30.08
CA ASP A 438 14.17 -4.92 -29.75
C ASP A 438 14.15 -4.64 -28.23
N ALA A 439 13.01 -4.85 -27.56
CA ALA A 439 12.93 -4.75 -26.11
C ALA A 439 13.82 -5.77 -25.40
N MET A 440 13.88 -7.03 -25.86
CA MET A 440 14.78 -8.04 -25.32
C MET A 440 16.25 -7.61 -25.42
N LYS A 441 16.65 -7.09 -26.58
CA LYS A 441 18.03 -6.63 -26.79
C LYS A 441 18.37 -5.43 -25.92
N ARG A 442 17.49 -4.41 -25.87
CA ARG A 442 17.72 -3.17 -25.10
C ARG A 442 17.65 -3.39 -23.58
N CYS A 443 16.83 -4.35 -23.14
CA CYS A 443 16.61 -4.62 -21.72
C CYS A 443 17.41 -5.80 -21.17
N ALA A 444 18.27 -6.42 -21.98
CA ALA A 444 19.17 -7.48 -21.54
C ALA A 444 20.01 -6.98 -20.35
N PRO A 445 20.04 -7.71 -19.21
CA PRO A 445 20.84 -7.33 -18.07
C PRO A 445 22.32 -7.60 -18.32
N SER A 446 23.19 -6.85 -17.64
CA SER A 446 24.64 -6.93 -17.75
C SER A 446 25.28 -6.77 -16.37
N ALA A 447 26.53 -7.22 -16.22
CA ALA A 447 27.26 -7.15 -14.95
C ALA A 447 27.49 -5.71 -14.43
N ARG A 448 27.32 -4.70 -15.31
CA ARG A 448 27.47 -3.27 -14.96
C ARG A 448 26.16 -2.62 -14.52
N ASP A 449 25.02 -3.28 -14.70
CA ASP A 449 23.75 -2.71 -14.32
C ASP A 449 23.58 -2.73 -12.79
N ASP A 450 23.29 -1.57 -12.23
CA ASP A 450 22.86 -1.44 -10.84
C ASP A 450 21.36 -1.74 -10.68
N VAL A 451 20.88 -1.73 -9.44
CA VAL A 451 19.46 -1.94 -9.12
C VAL A 451 18.55 -0.97 -9.89
N ALA A 452 18.99 0.28 -10.07
CA ALA A 452 18.23 1.32 -10.75
C ALA A 452 18.10 1.03 -12.26
N ALA A 453 19.19 0.68 -12.93
CA ALA A 453 19.24 0.31 -14.33
C ALA A 453 18.41 -0.95 -14.60
N LEU A 454 18.58 -1.99 -13.77
CA LEU A 454 17.80 -3.21 -13.87
C LEU A 454 16.30 -2.96 -13.65
N THR A 455 15.92 -2.06 -12.73
CA THR A 455 14.51 -1.72 -12.49
C THR A 455 13.89 -1.05 -13.72
N ARG A 456 14.62 -0.13 -14.37
CA ARG A 456 14.16 0.52 -15.61
C ARG A 456 14.03 -0.48 -16.76
N LYS A 457 15.03 -1.36 -16.93
CA LYS A 457 15.01 -2.43 -17.94
C LYS A 457 13.84 -3.39 -17.72
N ALA A 458 13.67 -3.89 -16.49
CA ALA A 458 12.56 -4.76 -16.09
C ALA A 458 11.21 -4.14 -16.43
N ARG A 459 11.01 -2.85 -16.08
CA ARG A 459 9.75 -2.13 -16.32
C ARG A 459 9.42 -2.10 -17.81
N VAL A 460 10.34 -1.57 -18.63
CA VAL A 460 10.15 -1.46 -20.08
C VAL A 460 9.86 -2.84 -20.69
N PHE A 461 10.58 -3.86 -20.23
CA PHE A 461 10.47 -5.19 -20.79
C PHE A 461 9.17 -5.91 -20.40
N VAL A 462 8.77 -5.89 -19.12
CA VAL A 462 7.51 -6.48 -18.64
C VAL A 462 6.31 -5.79 -19.28
N GLU A 463 6.32 -4.47 -19.43
CA GLU A 463 5.24 -3.76 -20.11
C GLU A 463 5.15 -4.07 -21.60
N THR A 464 6.29 -4.29 -22.24
CA THR A 464 6.32 -4.72 -23.65
C THR A 464 5.78 -6.13 -23.76
N LEU A 465 6.32 -7.07 -22.98
CA LEU A 465 5.85 -8.46 -22.95
C LEU A 465 4.36 -8.56 -22.62
N GLY A 466 3.86 -7.79 -21.65
CA GLY A 466 2.44 -7.74 -21.29
C GLY A 466 1.52 -7.37 -22.45
N ARG A 467 1.95 -6.45 -23.33
CA ARG A 467 1.20 -6.09 -24.56
C ARG A 467 1.10 -7.27 -25.55
N HIS A 468 2.05 -8.19 -25.53
CA HIS A 468 2.02 -9.40 -26.37
C HIS A 468 1.11 -10.50 -25.85
N LEU A 469 0.60 -10.41 -24.61
CA LEU A 469 -0.27 -11.44 -24.03
C LEU A 469 -1.75 -11.29 -24.42
N GLY A 470 -2.12 -10.21 -25.13
CA GLY A 470 -3.50 -9.91 -25.50
C GLY A 470 -4.14 -10.88 -26.50
N ALA A 471 -3.34 -11.69 -27.20
CA ALA A 471 -3.80 -12.74 -28.10
C ALA A 471 -3.03 -14.05 -27.82
N PRO A 472 -3.71 -15.21 -27.84
CA PRO A 472 -3.01 -16.49 -27.72
C PRO A 472 -2.01 -16.66 -28.87
N PRO A 473 -0.86 -17.32 -28.62
CA PRO A 473 0.12 -17.57 -29.67
C PRO A 473 -0.51 -18.42 -30.78
N GLN A 474 -0.22 -18.05 -32.03
CA GLN A 474 -0.76 -18.72 -33.21
C GLN A 474 -0.18 -20.12 -33.44
N ASP A 475 1.02 -20.38 -32.90
CA ASP A 475 1.78 -21.61 -33.06
C ASP A 475 2.70 -21.88 -31.85
N ASP A 476 3.27 -23.08 -31.80
CA ASP A 476 4.21 -23.49 -30.75
C ASP A 476 5.46 -22.59 -30.70
N ARG A 477 5.91 -22.07 -31.86
CA ARG A 477 7.04 -21.12 -31.91
C ARG A 477 6.70 -19.78 -31.26
N GLY A 478 5.48 -19.28 -31.44
CA GLY A 478 4.94 -18.12 -30.73
C GLY A 478 4.94 -18.35 -29.23
N ALA A 479 4.50 -19.52 -28.78
CA ALA A 479 4.55 -19.88 -27.36
C ALA A 479 5.99 -19.92 -26.82
N LEU A 480 6.92 -20.54 -27.54
CA LEU A 480 8.34 -20.61 -27.18
C LEU A 480 9.01 -19.22 -27.13
N ARG A 481 8.62 -18.28 -27.99
CA ARG A 481 9.11 -16.89 -27.94
C ARG A 481 8.67 -16.18 -26.67
N ILE A 482 7.42 -16.35 -26.26
CA ILE A 482 6.91 -15.79 -25.00
C ILE A 482 7.65 -16.43 -23.81
N LEU A 483 7.91 -17.74 -23.83
CA LEU A 483 8.69 -18.43 -22.80
C LEU A 483 10.14 -17.92 -22.73
N ALA A 484 10.80 -17.73 -23.87
CA ALA A 484 12.15 -17.15 -23.93
C ALA A 484 12.19 -15.71 -23.40
N ALA A 485 11.20 -14.88 -23.76
CA ALA A 485 11.06 -13.54 -23.22
C ALA A 485 10.82 -13.55 -21.69
N HIS A 486 10.00 -14.48 -21.19
CA HIS A 486 9.82 -14.65 -19.76
C HIS A 486 11.10 -15.12 -19.05
N ALA A 487 11.87 -16.03 -19.64
CA ALA A 487 13.16 -16.46 -19.09
C ALA A 487 14.16 -15.30 -18.98
N MET A 488 14.12 -14.34 -19.92
CA MET A 488 14.90 -13.11 -19.84
C MET A 488 14.49 -12.24 -18.64
N VAL A 489 13.19 -12.18 -18.28
CA VAL A 489 12.74 -11.54 -17.02
C VAL A 489 13.38 -12.25 -15.82
N GLY A 490 13.44 -13.58 -15.83
CA GLY A 490 14.12 -14.37 -14.80
C GLY A 490 15.62 -14.05 -14.68
N GLN A 491 16.31 -13.77 -15.79
CA GLN A 491 17.71 -13.31 -15.73
C GLN A 491 17.81 -11.91 -15.13
N ILE A 492 16.89 -11.00 -15.46
CA ILE A 492 16.85 -9.67 -14.81
C ILE A 492 16.66 -9.82 -13.29
N GLU A 493 15.77 -10.72 -12.84
CA GLU A 493 15.58 -11.05 -11.42
C GLU A 493 16.89 -11.57 -10.78
N ALA A 494 17.63 -12.44 -11.45
CA ALA A 494 18.89 -12.98 -10.95
C ALA A 494 19.99 -11.92 -10.81
N PHE A 495 20.21 -11.10 -11.84
CA PHE A 495 21.13 -9.95 -11.78
C PHE A 495 20.72 -8.97 -10.68
N MET A 496 19.42 -8.72 -10.53
CA MET A 496 18.88 -7.84 -9.50
C MET A 496 19.17 -8.37 -8.10
N SER A 497 19.01 -9.67 -7.87
CA SER A 497 19.34 -10.29 -6.59
C SER A 497 20.82 -10.09 -6.23
N ILE A 498 21.72 -10.30 -7.19
CA ILE A 498 23.17 -10.12 -6.98
C ILE A 498 23.51 -8.64 -6.72
N ALA A 499 22.82 -7.70 -7.36
CA ALA A 499 23.01 -6.27 -7.16
C ALA A 499 22.53 -5.82 -5.77
N ILE A 500 21.37 -6.31 -5.30
CA ILE A 500 20.83 -6.00 -3.97
C ILE A 500 21.74 -6.54 -2.85
N ASP A 501 22.29 -7.75 -3.02
CA ASP A 501 23.22 -8.34 -2.05
C ASP A 501 24.48 -7.47 -1.89
N ALA A 502 25.00 -6.92 -3.00
CA ALA A 502 26.15 -6.02 -2.97
C ALA A 502 25.84 -4.69 -2.26
N ASP A 503 24.66 -4.12 -2.51
CA ASP A 503 24.18 -2.92 -1.85
C ASP A 503 24.01 -3.09 -0.33
N SER A 504 23.71 -4.31 0.12
CA SER A 504 23.45 -4.62 1.52
C SER A 504 24.74 -4.84 2.34
N ASN A 505 25.88 -5.09 1.69
CA ASN A 505 27.14 -5.42 2.36
C ASN A 505 28.35 -4.74 1.68
N PRO A 506 28.54 -3.41 1.85
CA PRO A 506 29.56 -2.66 1.13
C PRO A 506 31.03 -2.93 1.56
N MET A 507 31.27 -3.85 2.51
CA MET A 507 32.61 -4.06 3.12
C MET A 507 33.53 -5.06 2.41
N ILE A 508 33.22 -5.52 1.19
CA ILE A 508 34.13 -6.41 0.46
C ILE A 508 34.36 -5.88 -0.95
N GLN A 509 35.18 -4.83 -1.08
CA GLN A 509 35.92 -4.53 -2.30
C GLN A 509 37.25 -3.81 -1.98
N THR A 510 38.32 -4.61 -2.10
CA THR A 510 39.72 -4.28 -2.46
C THR A 510 40.57 -3.43 -1.52
N SER A 511 41.31 -4.09 -0.63
CA SER A 511 42.66 -3.71 -0.23
C SER A 511 43.67 -4.31 -1.23
N ASP A 512 43.75 -3.75 -2.44
CA ASP A 512 44.90 -3.93 -3.32
C ASP A 512 45.49 -2.55 -3.60
N GLY A 513 46.15 -2.02 -2.56
CA GLY A 513 47.06 -0.90 -2.70
C GLY A 513 48.47 -1.47 -2.87
N ALA A 514 48.97 -1.49 -4.11
CA ALA A 514 50.39 -1.68 -4.35
C ALA A 514 51.17 -0.51 -3.70
N PRO A 515 52.31 -0.77 -3.04
CA PRO A 515 53.13 0.29 -2.47
C PRO A 515 53.93 0.96 -3.60
N GLU A 516 53.69 2.24 -3.84
CA GLU A 516 54.62 3.07 -4.61
C GLU A 516 55.91 3.27 -3.79
N ARG A 517 57.04 3.00 -4.45
CA ARG A 517 58.39 3.40 -4.05
C ARG A 517 58.74 4.70 -4.75
#